data_AF-A0A699RXJ0-F1
#
_entry.id   AF-A0A699RXJ0-F1
#
_cell.length_a   1.000
_cell.length_b   1.000
_cell.length_c   1.000
_cell.angle_alpha   90.00
_cell.angle_beta   90.00
_cell.angle_gamma   90.00
#
_symmetry.space_group_name_H-M   'P 1'
#
loop_
_entity.id
_entity.type
_entity.pdbx_description
1 polymer ?
#
loop_
_entity_poly.entity_id
_entity_poly.type
_entity_poly.pdbx_seq_one_letter_code
_entity_poly.pdbx_strand_id
1 'polypeptide(L)'
;MDQKELNMRQCRWVELLSDYDSEIRYHPGKANVVADALSRKDKEPIHVRALVVTVHNNLPEQIRNAQAEACKKENISVEGFVGKGEPFEVRVDGTKCLRGRVWLPLFGGLRDL
;
A
#
# COMPACT_ATOMS: atom_id res chain seq x y z
N MET A 1 -13.34 0.19 -43.89
CA MET A 1 -14.26 -0.32 -42.85
C MET A 1 -14.34 0.77 -41.81
N ASP A 2 -15.38 1.61 -41.85
CA ASP A 2 -15.52 2.73 -40.92
C ASP A 2 -15.75 2.21 -39.50
N GLN A 3 -14.77 2.41 -38.64
CA GLN A 3 -14.75 1.84 -37.30
C GLN A 3 -15.56 2.74 -36.36
N LYS A 4 -16.80 2.33 -36.12
CA LYS A 4 -17.65 2.78 -35.00
C LYS A 4 -16.79 2.91 -33.74
N GLU A 5 -16.86 4.05 -33.04
CA GLU A 5 -16.08 4.32 -31.83
C GLU A 5 -16.18 3.13 -30.85
N LEU A 6 -15.09 2.36 -30.77
CA LEU A 6 -14.99 1.22 -29.87
C LEU A 6 -14.68 1.72 -28.47
N ASN A 7 -15.29 1.10 -27.46
CA ASN A 7 -14.90 1.33 -26.06
C ASN A 7 -13.45 0.86 -25.86
N MET A 8 -12.67 1.51 -24.99
CA MET A 8 -11.30 1.13 -24.62
C MET A 8 -11.12 -0.38 -24.37
N ARG A 9 -12.11 -1.05 -23.78
CA ARG A 9 -12.07 -2.51 -23.59
C ARG A 9 -12.07 -3.25 -24.93
N GLN A 10 -12.95 -2.86 -25.85
CA GLN A 10 -13.05 -3.46 -27.18
C GLN A 10 -11.79 -3.21 -28.01
N CYS A 11 -11.19 -2.01 -27.95
CA CYS A 11 -9.91 -1.73 -28.64
C CYS A 11 -8.81 -2.70 -28.20
N ARG A 12 -8.63 -2.88 -26.89
CA ARG A 12 -7.64 -3.84 -26.36
C ARG A 12 -7.89 -5.27 -26.81
N TRP A 13 -9.15 -5.69 -26.90
CA TRP A 13 -9.49 -7.03 -27.41
C TRP A 13 -9.22 -7.17 -28.91
N VAL A 14 -9.46 -6.12 -29.70
CA VAL A 14 -9.16 -6.13 -31.15
C VAL A 14 -7.66 -6.22 -31.39
N GLU A 15 -6.85 -5.44 -30.66
CA GLU A 15 -5.38 -5.53 -30.70
C GLU A 15 -4.89 -6.92 -30.33
N LEU A 16 -5.43 -7.52 -29.27
CA LEU A 16 -5.05 -8.88 -28.86
C LEU A 16 -5.44 -9.93 -29.90
N LEU A 17 -6.62 -9.80 -30.51
CA LEU A 17 -7.11 -10.76 -31.49
C LEU A 17 -6.42 -10.62 -32.85
N SER A 18 -5.84 -9.46 -33.19
CA SER A 18 -5.12 -9.29 -34.47
C SER A 18 -3.86 -10.14 -34.58
N ASP A 19 -3.31 -10.60 -33.44
CA ASP A 19 -2.15 -11.50 -33.41
C ASP A 19 -2.50 -12.95 -33.79
N TYR A 20 -3.80 -13.28 -33.87
CA TYR A 20 -4.29 -14.62 -34.15
C TYR A 20 -5.20 -14.60 -35.39
N ASP A 21 -5.09 -15.61 -36.25
CA ASP A 21 -6.05 -15.82 -37.34
C ASP A 21 -7.35 -16.42 -36.79
N SER A 22 -8.15 -15.58 -36.13
CA SER A 22 -9.36 -15.96 -35.39
C SER A 22 -10.62 -15.36 -36.01
N GLU A 23 -11.64 -16.20 -36.21
CA GLU A 23 -12.97 -15.78 -36.65
C GLU A 23 -13.96 -15.78 -35.49
N ILE A 24 -14.65 -14.65 -35.26
CA ILE A 24 -15.67 -14.55 -34.21
C ILE A 24 -17.01 -15.08 -34.74
N ARG A 25 -17.41 -16.28 -34.33
CA ARG A 25 -18.71 -16.90 -34.67
C ARG A 25 -19.64 -16.95 -33.47
N TYR A 26 -20.92 -16.63 -33.71
CA TYR A 26 -21.95 -16.75 -32.67
C TYR A 26 -22.38 -18.21 -32.49
N HIS A 27 -22.39 -18.67 -31.24
CA HIS A 27 -22.90 -19.99 -30.86
C HIS A 27 -24.09 -19.85 -29.90
N PRO A 28 -25.23 -20.51 -30.17
CA PRO A 28 -26.38 -20.46 -29.27
C PRO A 28 -26.05 -21.16 -27.95
N GLY A 29 -26.72 -20.76 -26.85
CA GLY A 29 -26.38 -21.20 -25.49
C GLY A 29 -26.31 -22.72 -25.27
N LYS A 30 -27.07 -23.52 -26.02
CA LYS A 30 -27.01 -24.99 -25.99
C LYS A 30 -25.66 -25.57 -26.45
N ALA A 31 -24.92 -24.86 -27.30
CA ALA A 31 -23.58 -25.24 -27.73
C ALA A 31 -22.49 -24.72 -26.76
N ASN A 32 -22.85 -23.83 -25.84
CA ASN A 32 -21.92 -23.19 -24.90
C ASN A 32 -21.80 -23.93 -23.56
N VAL A 33 -22.33 -25.16 -23.45
CA VAL A 33 -22.42 -25.92 -22.19
C VAL A 33 -21.05 -26.13 -21.54
N VAL A 34 -20.01 -26.41 -22.34
CA VAL A 34 -18.64 -26.62 -21.83
C VAL A 34 -18.07 -25.32 -21.24
N ALA A 35 -18.19 -24.20 -21.97
CA ALA A 35 -17.69 -22.91 -21.50
C ALA A 35 -18.48 -22.41 -20.27
N ASP A 36 -19.81 -22.59 -20.25
CA ASP A 36 -20.65 -22.26 -19.09
C ASP A 36 -20.23 -23.07 -17.86
N ALA A 37 -20.07 -24.40 -18.00
CA ALA A 37 -19.60 -25.28 -16.93
C ALA A 37 -18.22 -24.88 -16.39
N LEU A 38 -17.28 -24.53 -17.27
CA LEU A 38 -15.95 -24.04 -16.86
C LEU A 38 -16.00 -22.66 -16.20
N SER A 39 -16.90 -21.77 -16.62
CA SER A 39 -17.06 -20.45 -16.01
C SER A 39 -17.61 -20.52 -14.58
N ARG A 40 -18.43 -21.53 -14.29
CA ARG A 40 -19.05 -21.79 -12.99
C ARG A 40 -18.18 -22.61 -12.04
N LYS A 41 -17.07 -23.16 -12.54
CA LYS A 41 -16.14 -23.88 -11.67
C LYS A 41 -15.57 -22.88 -10.66
N ASP A 42 -15.88 -23.09 -9.39
CA ASP A 42 -15.38 -22.28 -8.30
C ASP A 42 -13.85 -22.21 -8.40
N LYS A 43 -13.37 -21.03 -8.79
CA LYS A 43 -12.00 -20.65 -8.51
C LYS A 43 -12.02 -20.30 -7.04
N GLU A 44 -11.81 -21.30 -6.17
CA GLU A 44 -11.48 -20.98 -4.79
C GLU A 44 -10.39 -19.91 -4.87
N PRO A 45 -10.61 -18.72 -4.28
CA PRO A 45 -9.58 -17.70 -4.25
C PRO A 45 -8.34 -18.39 -3.70
N ILE A 46 -7.19 -18.20 -4.35
CA ILE A 46 -5.93 -18.69 -3.81
C ILE A 46 -5.83 -18.07 -2.42
N HIS A 47 -6.08 -18.87 -1.38
CA HIS A 47 -6.06 -18.42 -0.01
C HIS A 47 -4.59 -18.23 0.36
N VAL A 48 -4.06 -17.04 0.08
CA VAL A 48 -2.74 -16.63 0.56
C VAL A 48 -2.85 -16.52 2.08
N ARG A 49 -2.43 -17.58 2.78
CA ARG A 49 -2.27 -17.55 4.23
C ARG A 49 -1.08 -16.65 4.53
N ALA A 50 -1.35 -15.39 4.89
CA ALA A 50 -0.33 -14.52 5.45
C ALA A 50 0.08 -15.08 6.82
N LEU A 51 1.28 -15.65 6.91
CA LEU A 51 1.90 -15.96 8.19
C LEU A 51 2.36 -14.62 8.78
N VAL A 52 1.66 -14.13 9.81
CA VAL A 52 2.09 -12.94 10.53
C VAL A 52 3.34 -13.29 11.32
N VAL A 53 4.50 -12.81 10.88
CA VAL A 53 5.73 -12.85 11.65
C VAL A 53 5.69 -11.65 12.60
N THR A 54 5.45 -11.89 13.89
CA THR A 54 5.60 -10.86 14.92
C THR A 54 7.09 -10.61 15.15
N VAL A 55 7.66 -9.71 14.35
CA VAL A 55 9.01 -9.18 14.61
C VAL A 55 8.92 -8.30 15.85
N HIS A 56 9.46 -8.77 16.96
CA HIS A 56 9.61 -7.99 18.20
C HIS A 56 10.69 -6.92 17.99
N ASN A 57 10.31 -5.83 17.33
CA ASN A 57 11.18 -4.68 17.15
C ASN A 57 11.14 -3.83 18.41
N ASN A 58 12.31 -3.57 19.01
CA ASN A 58 12.47 -2.57 20.07
C ASN A 58 12.43 -1.12 19.53
N LEU A 59 12.15 -0.95 18.24
CA LEU A 59 12.10 0.34 17.57
C LEU A 59 11.16 1.36 18.24
N PRO A 60 9.93 1.00 18.69
CA PRO A 60 9.07 1.94 19.40
C PRO A 60 9.70 2.45 20.71
N GLU A 61 10.45 1.59 21.41
CA GLU A 61 11.13 1.96 22.65
C GLU A 61 12.34 2.87 22.35
N GLN A 62 13.12 2.56 21.32
CA GLN A 62 14.23 3.41 20.87
C GLN A 62 13.74 4.81 20.46
N ILE A 63 12.63 4.89 19.71
CA ILE A 63 12.02 6.17 19.32
C ILE A 63 11.64 6.99 20.55
N ARG A 64 10.95 6.39 21.53
CA ARG A 64 10.55 7.09 22.76
C ARG A 64 11.74 7.59 23.56
N ASN A 65 12.79 6.78 23.69
CA ASN A 65 14.00 7.15 24.42
C ASN A 65 14.71 8.32 23.71
N ALA A 66 14.88 8.24 22.40
CA ALA A 66 15.48 9.30 21.61
C ALA A 66 14.68 10.62 21.69
N GLN A 67 13.34 10.54 21.64
CA GLN A 67 12.47 11.71 21.81
C GLN A 67 12.61 12.34 23.19
N ALA A 68 12.70 11.52 24.25
CA ALA A 68 12.92 12.00 25.61
C ALA A 68 14.28 12.70 25.77
N GLU A 69 15.32 12.19 25.11
CA GLU A 69 16.64 12.82 25.08
C GLU A 69 16.64 14.16 24.33
N ALA A 70 15.97 14.21 23.19
CA ALA A 70 15.88 15.41 22.37
C ALA A 70 15.04 16.53 23.01
N CYS A 71 14.07 16.17 23.87
CA CYS A 71 13.28 17.15 24.64
C CYS A 71 14.00 17.68 25.90
N LYS A 72 15.24 17.27 26.19
CA LYS A 72 16.06 17.87 27.26
C LYS A 72 16.39 19.33 26.91
N LYS A 73 16.36 20.23 27.91
CA LYS A 73 16.57 21.68 27.71
C LYS A 73 17.87 22.04 26.97
N GLU A 74 18.91 21.22 27.12
CA GLU A 74 20.22 21.36 26.48
C GLU A 74 20.19 21.05 24.98
N ASN A 75 19.27 20.18 24.55
CA ASN A 75 19.22 19.60 23.19
C ASN A 75 18.18 20.28 22.28
N ILE A 76 17.22 21.01 22.84
CA ILE A 76 16.14 21.70 22.11
C ILE A 76 16.70 22.72 21.10
N SER A 77 17.81 23.39 21.43
CA SER A 77 18.47 24.36 20.54
C SER A 77 19.07 23.70 19.29
N VAL A 78 19.56 22.46 19.42
CA VAL A 78 20.21 21.68 18.35
C VAL A 78 19.17 21.06 17.42
N GLU A 79 18.02 20.66 17.94
CA GLU A 79 16.87 20.16 17.16
C GLU A 79 16.19 21.25 16.32
N GLY A 80 16.57 22.54 16.51
CA GLY A 80 16.04 23.65 15.73
C GLY A 80 14.62 24.07 16.10
N PHE A 81 14.14 23.71 17.30
CA PHE A 81 12.85 24.18 17.82
C PHE A 81 12.97 25.64 18.30
N VAL A 82 12.84 26.57 17.36
CA VAL A 82 12.78 28.01 17.64
C VAL A 82 11.32 28.41 17.87
N GLY A 83 10.77 28.09 19.04
CA GLY A 83 9.42 28.52 19.41
C GLY A 83 8.95 27.96 20.74
N LYS A 84 8.45 28.81 21.63
CA LYS A 84 7.85 28.38 22.90
C LYS A 84 6.54 27.63 22.63
N GLY A 85 6.54 26.34 22.92
CA GLY A 85 5.39 25.44 22.86
C GLY A 85 5.81 24.12 22.25
N GLU A 86 5.48 22.99 22.87
CA GLU A 86 5.68 21.68 22.26
C GLU A 86 4.64 21.51 21.14
N PRO A 87 5.00 21.56 19.84
CA PRO A 87 4.04 21.43 18.73
C PRO A 87 3.63 19.98 18.49
N PHE A 88 3.80 19.12 19.51
CA PHE A 88 3.70 17.69 19.39
C PHE A 88 2.33 17.20 19.82
N GLU A 89 1.74 16.37 18.98
CA GLU A 89 0.64 15.50 19.36
C GLU A 89 1.24 14.24 20.02
N VAL A 90 0.86 13.96 21.26
CA VAL A 90 1.29 12.74 21.97
C VAL A 90 0.27 11.65 21.72
N ARG A 91 0.72 10.52 21.15
CA ARG A 91 -0.12 9.33 20.93
C ARG A 91 -0.33 8.55 22.23
N VAL A 92 -1.28 7.61 22.22
CA VAL A 92 -1.62 6.74 23.36
C VAL A 92 -0.41 5.90 23.84
N ASP A 93 0.52 5.59 22.94
CA ASP A 93 1.77 4.87 23.21
C ASP A 93 2.90 5.77 23.77
N GLY A 94 2.64 7.07 23.95
CA GLY A 94 3.61 8.06 24.42
C GLY A 94 4.54 8.61 23.34
N THR A 95 4.35 8.25 22.07
CA THR A 95 5.17 8.74 20.95
C THR A 95 4.77 10.17 20.56
N LYS A 96 5.74 11.09 20.48
CA LYS A 96 5.53 12.47 20.01
C LYS A 96 5.43 12.53 18.48
N CYS A 97 4.43 13.21 17.96
CA CYS A 97 4.14 13.34 16.53
C CYS A 97 4.05 14.80 16.09
N LEU A 98 4.51 15.09 14.87
CA LEU A 98 4.38 16.39 14.22
C LEU A 98 3.50 16.23 12.98
N ARG A 99 2.37 16.93 12.92
CA ARG A 99 1.40 16.88 11.81
C ARG A 99 0.96 15.45 11.46
N GLY A 100 0.62 14.66 12.48
CA GLY A 100 0.19 13.26 12.34
C GLY A 100 1.28 12.23 12.05
N ARG A 101 2.55 12.63 11.87
CA ARG A 101 3.69 11.72 11.64
C ARG A 101 4.57 11.61 12.88
N VAL A 102 5.16 10.44 13.12
CA VAL A 102 6.13 10.23 14.22
C VAL A 102 7.31 11.17 14.02
N TRP A 103 7.64 11.94 15.05
CA TRP A 103 8.82 12.81 15.02
C TRP A 103 10.07 11.97 15.33
N LEU A 104 11.00 11.91 14.39
CA LEU A 104 12.31 11.28 14.60
C LEU A 104 13.33 12.38 14.95
N PRO A 105 13.84 12.40 16.19
CA PRO A 105 14.87 13.37 16.59
C PRO A 105 16.18 13.15 15.83
N LEU A 106 17.05 14.15 15.87
CA LEU A 106 18.46 14.02 15.46
C LEU A 106 19.24 13.17 16.47
N PHE A 107 18.87 13.23 17.75
CA PHE A 107 19.46 12.40 18.79
C PHE A 107 19.00 10.94 18.70
N GLY A 108 19.85 10.02 19.17
CA GLY A 108 19.54 8.58 19.23
C GLY A 108 19.85 7.77 17.96
N GLY A 109 20.47 8.37 16.92
CA GLY A 109 20.99 7.64 15.76
C GLY A 109 19.94 6.97 14.87
N LEU A 110 18.65 7.26 15.09
CA LEU A 110 17.53 6.62 14.39
C LEU A 110 17.38 7.03 12.92
N ARG A 111 18.12 8.05 12.47
CA ARG A 111 18.10 8.52 11.08
C ARG A 111 19.09 7.77 10.18
N ASP A 112 20.04 7.05 10.78
CA ASP A 112 21.12 6.36 10.09
C ASP A 112 20.94 4.83 10.05
N LEU A 113 19.78 4.34 10.51
CA LEU A 113 19.39 2.93 10.57
C LEU A 113 18.87 2.38 9.22
#